data_AF-A0A248JXL0-F1
#
_entry.id   AF-A0A248JXL0-F1
#
_cell.length_a   1.000
_cell.length_b   1.000
_cell.length_c   1.000
_cell.angle_alpha   90.00
_cell.angle_beta   90.00
_cell.angle_gamma   90.00
#
_symmetry.space_group_name_H-M   'P 1'
#
loop_
_entity.id
_entity.type
_entity.pdbx_description
1 polymer ?
#
loop_
_entity_poly.entity_id
_entity_poly.type
_entity_poly.pdbx_seq_one_letter_code
_entity_poly.pdbx_strand_id
1 'polypeptide(L)'
;MTAEHTGFDGESAGARNLISGKPRHWPYRLAGELLRLRAEGLRRRWAKGTRGRTPEGATMVDEALLMELGTAILAVTTAINTQLVASWQSPGDPWTPMAIQGACDAVAAAAVTAIAWGEKVRALPPSPLTDAVRPLLLEQVDHFLTEFEAIPRKFSGLSLVLAFGGPPRLRITFTSPPGWKRRFKAAMRRARSLIVQEALAEMRARRSA
;
A
#
# COMPACT_ATOMS: atom_id res chain seq x y z
N MET A 1 23.17 27.44 6.91
CA MET A 1 22.08 26.44 6.92
C MET A 1 21.89 25.98 8.35
N THR A 2 20.68 26.15 8.90
CA THR A 2 20.32 25.74 10.26
C THR A 2 20.26 24.22 10.37
N ALA A 3 20.59 23.67 11.54
CA ALA A 3 20.64 22.22 11.81
C ALA A 3 19.35 21.46 11.47
N GLU A 4 18.21 22.15 11.38
CA GLU A 4 16.88 21.59 11.03
C GLU A 4 16.72 21.15 9.56
N HIS A 5 17.63 21.56 8.67
CA HIS A 5 17.61 21.13 7.25
C HIS A 5 18.41 19.85 6.98
N THR A 6 19.21 19.40 7.94
CA THR A 6 20.05 18.21 7.81
C THR A 6 19.16 16.99 7.57
N GLY A 7 19.34 16.29 6.45
CA GLY A 7 18.53 15.12 6.07
C GLY A 7 17.37 15.39 5.09
N PHE A 8 17.18 16.64 4.66
CA PHE A 8 16.12 17.03 3.71
C PHE A 8 16.61 17.38 2.30
N ASP A 9 17.91 17.18 2.01
CA ASP A 9 18.50 17.53 0.71
C ASP A 9 17.92 16.72 -0.45
N GLY A 10 17.42 15.51 -0.18
CA GLY A 10 16.72 14.65 -1.14
C GLY A 10 15.21 14.88 -1.26
N GLU A 11 14.64 15.79 -0.47
CA GLU A 11 13.19 16.06 -0.44
C GLU A 11 12.80 17.22 -1.37
N SER A 12 11.50 17.37 -1.65
CA SER A 12 11.01 18.40 -2.57
C SER A 12 11.35 19.82 -2.09
N ALA A 13 11.41 20.76 -3.03
CA ALA A 13 11.49 22.19 -2.70
C ALA A 13 10.31 22.63 -1.81
N GLY A 14 9.12 22.04 -2.01
CA GLY A 14 7.95 22.28 -1.16
C GLY A 14 8.18 21.87 0.30
N ALA A 15 8.75 20.69 0.54
CA ALA A 15 9.09 20.22 1.87
C ALA A 15 10.11 21.15 2.56
N ARG A 16 11.18 21.53 1.85
CA ARG A 16 12.19 22.46 2.38
C ARG A 16 11.61 23.84 2.71
N ASN A 17 10.75 24.39 1.85
CA ASN A 17 10.06 25.66 2.09
C ASN A 17 9.13 25.60 3.30
N LEU A 18 8.43 24.48 3.51
CA LEU A 18 7.57 24.28 4.69
C LEU A 18 8.37 24.26 5.99
N ILE A 19 9.58 23.67 5.97
CA ILE A 19 10.49 23.62 7.11
C ILE A 19 11.07 25.01 7.42
N SER A 20 11.49 25.77 6.40
CA SER A 20 12.04 27.11 6.60
C SER A 20 10.98 28.12 7.04
N GLY A 21 9.81 28.10 6.39
CA GLY A 21 8.78 29.10 6.64
C GLY A 21 7.88 28.79 7.84
N LYS A 22 7.81 27.52 8.27
CA LYS A 22 6.92 27.00 9.32
C LYS A 22 5.53 27.69 9.34
N PRO A 23 4.83 27.81 8.19
CA PRO A 23 3.53 28.47 8.16
C PRO A 23 2.51 27.77 9.09
N ARG A 24 1.36 28.40 9.32
CA ARG A 24 0.30 27.78 10.14
C ARG A 24 -0.01 26.37 9.64
N HIS A 25 -0.04 25.41 10.57
CA HIS A 25 -0.27 23.98 10.29
C HIS A 25 0.79 23.32 9.38
N TRP A 26 2.02 23.86 9.32
CA TRP A 26 3.10 23.30 8.52
C TRP A 26 3.40 21.81 8.75
N PRO A 27 3.23 21.19 9.95
CA PRO A 27 3.52 19.77 10.11
C PRO A 27 2.61 18.88 9.24
N TYR A 28 1.33 19.24 9.14
CA TYR A 28 0.36 18.51 8.31
C TYR A 28 0.66 18.67 6.81
N ARG A 29 1.06 19.88 6.42
CA ARG A 29 1.45 20.17 5.05
C ARG A 29 2.74 19.42 4.68
N LEU A 30 3.70 19.35 5.60
CA LEU A 30 4.95 18.62 5.40
C LEU A 30 4.68 17.11 5.27
N ALA A 31 3.87 16.54 6.17
CA ALA A 31 3.48 15.14 6.09
C ALA A 31 2.80 14.80 4.76
N GLY A 32 1.86 15.65 4.33
CA GLY A 32 1.20 15.51 3.02
C GLY A 32 2.19 15.55 1.87
N GLU A 33 3.12 16.50 1.88
CA GLU A 33 4.12 16.66 0.82
C GLU A 33 5.11 15.49 0.75
N LEU A 34 5.59 15.01 1.89
CA LEU A 34 6.48 13.85 1.97
C LEU A 34 5.76 12.59 1.48
N LEU A 35 4.56 12.31 2.00
CA LEU A 35 3.75 11.16 1.58
C LEU A 35 3.40 11.20 0.10
N ARG A 36 3.21 12.38 -0.50
CA ARG A 36 2.98 12.54 -1.94
C ARG A 36 4.17 12.01 -2.74
N LEU A 37 5.39 12.46 -2.42
CA LEU A 37 6.60 12.00 -3.10
C LEU A 37 6.80 10.49 -2.93
N ARG A 38 6.54 9.96 -1.73
CA ARG A 38 6.65 8.52 -1.47
C ARG A 38 5.61 7.73 -2.28
N ALA A 39 4.36 8.17 -2.32
CA ALA A 39 3.29 7.56 -3.11
C ALA A 39 3.63 7.52 -4.61
N GLU A 40 4.20 8.60 -5.15
CA GLU A 40 4.66 8.62 -6.54
C GLU A 40 5.80 7.62 -6.79
N GLY A 41 6.75 7.51 -5.86
CA GLY A 41 7.82 6.52 -5.94
C GLY A 41 7.29 5.08 -5.95
N LEU A 42 6.32 4.80 -5.07
CA LEU A 42 5.61 3.53 -4.98
C LEU A 42 4.87 3.21 -6.29
N ARG A 43 4.12 4.17 -6.85
CA ARG A 43 3.43 4.00 -8.14
C ARG A 43 4.39 3.76 -9.29
N ARG A 44 5.50 4.51 -9.36
CA ARG A 44 6.54 4.31 -10.38
C ARG A 44 7.15 2.91 -10.27
N ARG A 45 7.44 2.43 -9.05
CA ARG A 45 7.91 1.05 -8.82
C ARG A 45 6.88 0.03 -9.32
N TRP A 46 5.63 0.20 -8.91
CA TRP A 46 4.56 -0.73 -9.29
C TRP A 46 4.33 -0.78 -10.80
N ALA A 47 4.36 0.38 -11.48
CA ALA A 47 4.24 0.49 -12.93
C ALA A 47 5.44 -0.12 -13.67
N LYS A 48 6.66 0.07 -13.14
CA LYS A 48 7.89 -0.54 -13.68
C LYS A 48 7.93 -2.05 -13.55
N GLY A 49 7.12 -2.61 -12.64
CA GLY A 49 6.86 -4.04 -12.41
C GLY A 49 7.80 -5.00 -13.11
N THR A 50 8.65 -5.70 -12.34
CA THR A 50 9.55 -6.73 -12.86
C THR A 50 8.81 -7.73 -13.74
N ARG A 51 8.89 -7.53 -15.07
CA ARG A 51 8.63 -8.56 -16.06
C ARG A 51 9.77 -9.57 -15.92
N GLY A 52 9.47 -10.82 -15.60
CA GLY A 52 10.44 -11.91 -15.74
C GLY A 52 11.36 -12.18 -14.55
N ARG A 53 11.05 -11.75 -13.31
CA ARG A 53 11.67 -12.42 -12.15
C ARG A 53 10.93 -13.71 -11.89
N THR A 54 11.60 -14.83 -12.11
CA THR A 54 11.17 -16.12 -11.59
C THR A 54 11.25 -16.03 -10.06
N PRO A 55 10.14 -16.20 -9.34
CA PRO A 55 10.20 -16.26 -7.88
C PRO A 55 10.92 -17.56 -7.50
N GLU A 56 12.03 -17.45 -6.78
CA GLU A 56 12.57 -18.60 -6.06
C GLU A 56 11.50 -19.10 -5.09
N GLY A 57 11.00 -20.31 -5.32
CA GLY A 57 10.09 -20.99 -4.42
C GLY A 57 8.62 -20.55 -4.44
N ALA A 58 8.08 -20.04 -5.56
CA ALA A 58 6.64 -19.76 -5.62
C ALA A 58 5.79 -21.02 -5.49
N THR A 59 5.28 -21.21 -4.28
CA THR A 59 4.12 -22.01 -3.96
C THR A 59 2.88 -21.45 -4.68
N MET A 60 1.96 -22.35 -5.06
CA MET A 60 0.67 -22.02 -5.66
C MET A 60 -0.10 -20.97 -4.85
N VAL A 61 -1.13 -20.35 -5.46
CA VAL A 61 -2.07 -19.50 -4.71
C VAL A 61 -2.69 -20.30 -3.56
N ASP A 62 -2.34 -19.93 -2.33
CA ASP A 62 -2.82 -20.53 -1.09
C ASP A 62 -3.36 -19.46 -0.11
N GLU A 63 -3.80 -19.92 1.07
CA GLU A 63 -4.33 -19.03 2.11
C GLU A 63 -3.24 -18.14 2.72
N ALA A 64 -2.00 -18.64 2.84
CA ALA A 64 -0.88 -17.89 3.37
C ALA A 64 -0.59 -16.65 2.52
N LEU A 65 -0.57 -16.81 1.19
CA LEU A 65 -0.41 -15.69 0.25
C LEU A 65 -1.52 -14.64 0.42
N LEU A 66 -2.77 -15.04 0.67
CA LEU A 66 -3.86 -14.09 0.87
C LEU A 66 -3.74 -13.36 2.22
N MET A 67 -3.29 -14.04 3.26
CA MET A 67 -3.03 -13.44 4.58
C MET A 67 -1.86 -12.46 4.56
N GLU A 68 -0.84 -12.69 3.74
CA GLU A 68 0.30 -11.78 3.55
C GLU A 68 -0.17 -10.38 3.12
N LEU A 69 -1.11 -10.29 2.16
CA LEU A 69 -1.65 -9.00 1.73
C LEU A 69 -2.42 -8.29 2.85
N GLY A 70 -3.28 -9.02 3.55
CA GLY A 70 -4.04 -8.47 4.68
C GLY A 70 -3.11 -7.90 5.75
N THR A 71 -2.03 -8.63 6.05
CA THR A 71 -0.99 -8.21 6.99
C THR A 71 -0.24 -6.96 6.49
N ALA A 72 0.12 -6.92 5.22
CA ALA A 72 0.81 -5.76 4.62
C ALA A 72 -0.06 -4.49 4.67
N ILE A 73 -1.33 -4.57 4.29
CA ILE A 73 -2.27 -3.43 4.33
C ILE A 73 -2.55 -3.02 5.79
N LEU A 74 -2.67 -3.98 6.71
CA LEU A 74 -2.83 -3.71 8.13
C LEU A 74 -1.61 -2.98 8.70
N ALA A 75 -0.39 -3.37 8.32
CA ALA A 75 0.83 -2.69 8.75
C ALA A 75 0.83 -1.21 8.34
N VAL A 76 0.39 -0.90 7.11
CA VAL A 76 0.24 0.50 6.65
C VAL A 76 -0.82 1.25 7.46
N THR A 77 -1.96 0.62 7.67
CA THR A 77 -3.07 1.18 8.47
C THR A 77 -2.62 1.49 9.89
N THR A 78 -1.88 0.58 10.51
CA THR A 78 -1.30 0.75 11.84
C THR A 78 -0.26 1.86 11.83
N ALA A 79 0.71 1.85 10.92
CA ALA A 79 1.74 2.89 10.85
C ALA A 79 1.13 4.30 10.73
N ILE A 80 0.09 4.47 9.91
CA ILE A 80 -0.61 5.76 9.80
C ILE A 80 -1.33 6.09 11.12
N ASN A 81 -2.17 5.16 11.61
CA ASN A 81 -3.08 5.45 12.70
C ASN A 81 -2.42 5.44 14.10
N THR A 82 -1.22 4.89 14.24
CA THR A 82 -0.49 4.86 15.51
C THR A 82 0.71 5.78 15.46
N GLN A 83 1.63 5.63 14.50
CA GLN A 83 2.87 6.39 14.50
C GLN A 83 2.63 7.82 14.03
N LEU A 84 1.88 7.99 12.94
CA LEU A 84 1.59 9.30 12.38
C LEU A 84 0.53 10.04 13.21
N VAL A 85 -0.48 9.36 13.77
CA VAL A 85 -1.46 10.00 14.66
C VAL A 85 -0.90 10.32 16.05
N ALA A 86 -0.18 9.38 16.70
CA ALA A 86 0.27 9.58 18.08
C ALA A 86 1.28 10.71 18.19
N SER A 87 2.10 10.89 17.17
CA SER A 87 2.99 12.05 17.12
C SER A 87 2.18 13.36 17.17
N TRP A 88 0.91 13.45 16.73
CA TRP A 88 0.10 14.69 16.82
C TRP A 88 -0.41 15.03 18.22
N GLN A 89 -0.53 14.06 19.12
CA GLN A 89 -1.32 14.21 20.35
C GLN A 89 -0.49 14.57 21.59
N SER A 90 0.83 14.56 21.52
CA SER A 90 1.68 14.90 22.67
C SER A 90 1.86 16.42 22.78
N PRO A 91 1.32 17.10 23.80
CA PRO A 91 1.47 18.56 23.97
C PRO A 91 2.92 18.98 24.30
N GLY A 92 3.78 18.03 24.66
CA GLY A 92 5.15 18.28 25.11
C GLY A 92 6.24 18.02 24.07
N ASP A 93 5.91 17.55 22.86
CA ASP A 93 6.90 17.19 21.84
C ASP A 93 6.46 17.67 20.45
N PRO A 94 6.78 18.92 20.06
CA PRO A 94 6.41 19.44 18.75
C PRO A 94 7.08 18.60 17.66
N TRP A 95 6.36 18.31 16.57
CA TRP A 95 6.92 17.61 15.41
C TRP A 95 8.18 18.33 14.94
N THR A 96 9.35 17.78 15.26
CA THR A 96 10.58 18.17 14.55
C THR A 96 10.44 17.67 13.11
N PRO A 97 10.93 18.39 12.10
CA PRO A 97 10.89 17.93 10.72
C PRO A 97 11.33 16.48 10.56
N MET A 98 12.40 16.07 11.26
CA MET A 98 12.92 14.70 11.26
C MET A 98 11.90 13.66 11.77
N ALA A 99 11.14 13.96 12.82
CA ALA A 99 10.11 13.05 13.31
C ALA A 99 8.98 12.86 12.27
N ILE A 100 8.61 13.94 11.57
CA ILE A 100 7.62 13.90 10.47
C ILE A 100 8.12 12.98 9.35
N GLN A 101 9.37 13.18 8.95
CA GLN A 101 10.01 12.40 7.91
C GLN A 101 10.09 10.93 8.28
N GLY A 102 10.57 10.61 9.49
CA GLY A 102 10.64 9.24 10.00
C GLY A 102 9.28 8.53 10.01
N ALA A 103 8.21 9.21 10.44
CA ALA A 103 6.86 8.65 10.41
C ALA A 103 6.37 8.41 8.97
N CYS A 104 6.59 9.36 8.05
CA CYS A 104 6.22 9.21 6.64
C CYS A 104 7.00 8.08 5.96
N ASP A 105 8.29 7.93 6.28
CA ASP A 105 9.14 6.88 5.75
C ASP A 105 8.74 5.50 6.29
N ALA A 106 8.35 5.39 7.56
CA ALA A 106 7.80 4.15 8.12
C ALA A 106 6.48 3.74 7.42
N VAL A 107 5.59 4.69 7.15
CA VAL A 107 4.36 4.45 6.38
C VAL A 107 4.69 4.00 4.95
N ALA A 108 5.65 4.64 4.29
CA ALA A 108 6.10 4.26 2.96
C ALA A 108 6.75 2.87 2.93
N ALA A 109 7.58 2.54 3.93
CA ALA A 109 8.21 1.23 4.09
C ALA A 109 7.16 0.13 4.28
N ALA A 110 6.12 0.38 5.07
CA ALA A 110 4.99 -0.55 5.17
C ALA A 110 4.30 -0.74 3.82
N ALA A 111 4.10 0.33 3.04
CA ALA A 111 3.45 0.24 1.73
C ALA A 111 4.31 -0.49 0.68
N VAL A 112 5.64 -0.48 0.81
CA VAL A 112 6.55 -1.28 -0.03
C VAL A 112 6.24 -2.78 0.11
N THR A 113 5.84 -3.26 1.29
CA THR A 113 5.52 -4.68 1.50
C THR A 113 4.29 -5.12 0.69
N ALA A 114 3.27 -4.26 0.57
CA ALA A 114 2.08 -4.52 -0.25
C ALA A 114 2.43 -4.57 -1.75
N ILE A 115 3.35 -3.72 -2.20
CA ILE A 115 3.86 -3.76 -3.58
C ILE A 115 4.68 -5.03 -3.83
N ALA A 116 5.57 -5.39 -2.91
CA ALA A 116 6.39 -6.59 -3.01
C ALA A 116 5.51 -7.86 -3.08
N TRP A 117 4.42 -7.88 -2.31
CA TRP A 117 3.40 -8.92 -2.43
C TRP A 117 2.77 -8.96 -3.84
N GLY A 118 2.41 -7.80 -4.40
CA GLY A 118 1.91 -7.72 -5.78
C GLY A 118 2.93 -8.21 -6.81
N GLU A 119 4.21 -7.90 -6.61
CA GLU A 119 5.33 -8.37 -7.45
C GLU A 119 5.45 -9.90 -7.36
N LYS A 120 5.31 -10.49 -6.16
CA LYS A 120 5.23 -11.96 -5.95
C LYS A 120 4.05 -12.57 -6.71
N VAL A 121 2.87 -11.95 -6.66
CA VAL A 121 1.67 -12.39 -7.40
C VAL A 121 1.89 -12.34 -8.93
N ARG A 122 2.55 -11.30 -9.45
CA ARG A 122 2.91 -11.22 -10.88
C ARG A 122 3.84 -12.36 -11.29
N ALA A 123 4.69 -12.79 -10.39
CA ALA A 123 5.72 -13.79 -10.63
C ALA A 123 5.22 -15.24 -10.51
N LEU A 124 4.02 -15.47 -9.94
CA LEU A 124 3.48 -16.83 -9.75
C LEU A 124 3.43 -17.64 -11.06
N PRO A 125 3.72 -18.95 -11.01
CA PRO A 125 3.64 -19.81 -12.19
C PRO A 125 2.21 -19.85 -12.75
N PRO A 126 2.06 -19.96 -14.08
CA PRO A 126 0.75 -20.12 -14.69
C PRO A 126 0.09 -21.42 -14.23
N SER A 127 -1.20 -21.33 -13.92
CA SER A 127 -2.05 -22.47 -13.60
C SER A 127 -3.51 -22.03 -13.76
N PRO A 128 -4.47 -22.95 -13.96
CA PRO A 128 -5.89 -22.57 -14.03
C PRO A 128 -6.35 -21.74 -12.82
N LEU A 129 -5.80 -22.02 -11.64
CA LEU A 129 -6.06 -21.25 -10.42
C LEU A 129 -5.40 -19.87 -10.47
N THR A 130 -4.09 -19.83 -10.72
CA THR A 130 -3.33 -18.58 -10.75
C THR A 130 -3.91 -17.62 -11.80
N ASP A 131 -4.19 -18.10 -13.01
CA ASP A 131 -4.63 -17.26 -14.12
C ASP A 131 -6.03 -16.70 -13.88
N ALA A 132 -6.90 -17.46 -13.20
CA ALA A 132 -8.23 -17.00 -12.84
C ALA A 132 -8.23 -15.90 -11.76
N VAL A 133 -7.29 -15.93 -10.82
CA VAL A 133 -7.31 -15.05 -9.63
C VAL A 133 -6.27 -13.93 -9.67
N ARG A 134 -5.16 -14.10 -10.40
CA ARG A 134 -4.07 -13.12 -10.52
C ARG A 134 -4.58 -11.72 -10.90
N PRO A 135 -5.46 -11.54 -11.90
CA PRO A 135 -5.95 -10.19 -12.25
C PRO A 135 -6.66 -9.50 -11.08
N LEU A 136 -7.44 -10.26 -10.29
CA LEU A 136 -8.17 -9.74 -9.13
C LEU A 136 -7.22 -9.41 -7.98
N LEU A 137 -6.19 -10.23 -7.76
CA LEU A 137 -5.16 -9.95 -6.75
C LEU A 137 -4.37 -8.69 -7.09
N LEU A 138 -4.00 -8.50 -8.37
CA LEU A 138 -3.30 -7.31 -8.83
C LEU A 138 -4.20 -6.06 -8.75
N GLU A 139 -5.49 -6.18 -9.08
CA GLU A 139 -6.48 -5.10 -8.92
C GLU A 139 -6.53 -4.60 -7.46
N GLN A 140 -6.40 -5.49 -6.47
CA GLN A 140 -6.38 -5.09 -5.07
C GLN A 140 -5.15 -4.24 -4.72
N VAL A 141 -3.99 -4.50 -5.34
CA VAL A 141 -2.77 -3.68 -5.17
C VAL A 141 -2.94 -2.32 -5.85
N ASP A 142 -3.50 -2.30 -7.06
CA ASP A 142 -3.79 -1.06 -7.78
C ASP A 142 -4.76 -0.15 -7.01
N HIS A 143 -5.80 -0.75 -6.43
CA HIS A 143 -6.77 -0.05 -5.58
C HIS A 143 -6.12 0.47 -4.30
N PHE A 144 -5.33 -0.35 -3.62
CA PHE A 144 -4.56 0.07 -2.45
C PHE A 144 -3.67 1.28 -2.76
N LEU A 145 -2.92 1.27 -3.86
CA LEU A 145 -2.06 2.39 -4.26
C LEU A 145 -2.88 3.65 -4.56
N THR A 146 -4.06 3.49 -5.16
CA THR A 146 -4.96 4.62 -5.44
C THR A 146 -5.49 5.25 -4.15
N GLU A 147 -5.89 4.42 -3.18
CA GLU A 147 -6.27 4.90 -1.85
C GLU A 147 -5.08 5.55 -1.11
N PHE A 148 -3.88 4.98 -1.25
CA PHE A 148 -2.66 5.50 -0.64
C PHE A 148 -2.28 6.88 -1.19
N GLU A 149 -2.35 7.07 -2.52
CA GLU A 149 -2.12 8.36 -3.19
C GLU A 149 -3.12 9.45 -2.79
N ALA A 150 -4.31 9.06 -2.30
CA ALA A 150 -5.30 10.01 -1.80
C ALA A 150 -4.97 10.51 -0.39
N ILE A 151 -4.12 9.82 0.38
CA ILE A 151 -3.78 10.16 1.76
C ILE A 151 -3.18 11.58 1.89
N PRO A 152 -2.18 11.99 1.09
CA PRO A 152 -1.65 13.36 1.12
C PRO A 152 -2.71 14.45 1.09
N ARG A 153 -3.77 14.26 0.31
CA ARG A 153 -4.87 15.25 0.21
C ARG A 153 -5.69 15.33 1.49
N LYS A 154 -5.85 14.21 2.21
CA LYS A 154 -6.51 14.18 3.52
C LYS A 154 -5.74 14.99 4.55
N PHE A 155 -4.41 14.99 4.49
CA PHE A 155 -3.56 15.84 5.33
C PHE A 155 -3.72 17.33 5.03
N SER A 156 -3.79 17.70 3.75
CA SER A 156 -4.12 19.08 3.36
C SER A 156 -5.50 19.50 3.87
N GLY A 157 -6.49 18.61 3.83
CA GLY A 157 -7.83 18.85 4.36
C GLY A 157 -7.87 19.05 5.89
N LEU A 158 -7.06 18.33 6.66
CA LEU A 158 -6.96 18.54 8.11
C LEU A 158 -6.48 19.94 8.48
N SER A 159 -5.60 20.53 7.66
CA SER A 159 -5.14 21.91 7.88
C SER A 159 -6.29 22.93 7.83
N LEU A 160 -7.35 22.65 7.05
CA LEU A 160 -8.55 23.47 7.01
C LEU A 160 -9.42 23.25 8.25
N VAL A 161 -9.67 22.00 8.65
CA VAL A 161 -10.47 21.67 9.85
C VAL A 161 -9.88 22.31 11.11
N LEU A 162 -8.55 22.27 11.26
CA LEU A 162 -7.82 22.90 12.36
C LEU A 162 -7.87 24.42 12.32
N ALA A 163 -8.01 25.02 11.13
CA ALA A 163 -8.19 26.47 11.02
C ALA A 163 -9.52 26.92 11.64
N PHE A 164 -10.53 26.05 11.67
CA PHE A 164 -11.86 26.28 12.24
C PHE A 164 -12.05 25.71 13.66
N GLY A 165 -10.99 25.25 14.33
CA GLY A 165 -11.01 24.90 15.76
C GLY A 165 -11.57 23.51 16.10
N GLY A 166 -11.79 22.63 15.13
CA GLY A 166 -12.20 21.24 15.39
C GLY A 166 -11.03 20.35 15.84
N PRO A 167 -11.25 19.34 16.70
CA PRO A 167 -10.20 18.38 17.05
C PRO A 167 -9.81 17.55 15.81
N PRO A 168 -8.51 17.40 15.50
CA PRO A 168 -8.09 16.60 14.35
C PRO A 168 -8.37 15.12 14.65
N ARG A 169 -9.21 14.49 13.83
CA ARG A 169 -9.40 13.04 13.81
C ARG A 169 -9.06 12.52 12.43
N LEU A 170 -7.88 11.92 12.28
CA LEU A 170 -7.59 11.13 11.09
C LEU A 170 -7.76 9.66 11.42
N ARG A 171 -8.60 9.00 10.64
CA ARG A 171 -8.64 7.55 10.58
C ARG A 171 -8.52 7.15 9.12
N ILE A 172 -7.44 6.48 8.78
CA ILE A 172 -7.27 5.91 7.44
C ILE A 172 -7.65 4.44 7.49
N THR A 173 -8.50 4.03 6.57
CA THR A 173 -8.88 2.64 6.32
C THR A 173 -8.78 2.38 4.83
N PHE A 174 -8.20 1.25 4.47
CA PHE A 174 -8.17 0.76 3.10
C PHE A 174 -9.33 -0.20 2.87
N THR A 175 -9.83 -0.21 1.64
CA THR A 175 -10.98 -1.02 1.25
C THR A 175 -10.59 -1.97 0.12
N SER A 176 -11.43 -2.96 -0.13
CA SER A 176 -11.33 -3.75 -1.36
C SER A 176 -12.08 -3.06 -2.50
N PRO A 177 -11.69 -3.29 -3.77
CA PRO A 177 -12.46 -2.82 -4.91
C PRO A 177 -13.93 -3.24 -4.83
N PRO A 178 -14.86 -2.45 -5.41
CA PRO A 178 -16.27 -2.78 -5.43
C PRO A 178 -16.53 -4.22 -5.95
N GLY A 179 -17.30 -4.98 -5.18
CA GLY A 179 -17.66 -6.36 -5.51
C GLY A 179 -16.50 -7.36 -5.59
N TRP A 180 -15.28 -6.96 -5.19
CA TRP A 180 -14.07 -7.78 -5.33
C TRP A 180 -14.22 -9.15 -4.67
N LYS A 181 -14.66 -9.21 -3.41
CA LYS A 181 -14.85 -10.47 -2.66
C LYS A 181 -15.74 -11.47 -3.40
N ARG A 182 -16.81 -10.99 -4.05
CA ARG A 182 -17.72 -11.83 -4.85
C ARG A 182 -17.03 -12.36 -6.10
N ARG A 183 -16.33 -11.48 -6.84
CA ARG A 183 -15.57 -11.84 -8.04
C ARG A 183 -14.47 -12.84 -7.73
N PHE A 184 -13.72 -12.61 -6.65
CA PHE A 184 -12.65 -13.50 -6.18
C PHE A 184 -13.19 -14.90 -5.82
N LYS A 185 -14.24 -14.98 -5.00
CA LYS A 185 -14.88 -16.27 -4.68
C LYS A 185 -15.41 -17.00 -5.92
N ALA A 186 -15.96 -16.27 -6.89
CA ALA A 186 -16.43 -16.86 -8.14
C ALA A 186 -15.26 -17.39 -8.99
N ALA A 187 -14.16 -16.65 -9.11
CA ALA A 187 -12.95 -17.08 -9.80
C ALA A 187 -12.34 -18.34 -9.17
N MET A 188 -12.18 -18.36 -7.84
CA MET A 188 -11.70 -19.53 -7.09
C MET A 188 -12.55 -20.78 -7.35
N ARG A 189 -13.88 -20.66 -7.32
CA ARG A 189 -14.78 -21.79 -7.58
C ARG A 189 -14.66 -22.32 -9.00
N ARG A 190 -14.62 -21.43 -10.00
CA ARG A 190 -14.46 -21.82 -11.41
C ARG A 190 -13.14 -22.52 -11.67
N ALA A 191 -12.04 -21.97 -11.16
CA ALA A 191 -10.73 -22.59 -11.31
C ALA A 191 -10.65 -23.99 -10.68
N ARG A 192 -11.18 -24.15 -9.45
CA ARG A 192 -11.25 -25.47 -8.80
C ARG A 192 -12.04 -26.49 -9.63
N SER A 193 -13.17 -26.06 -10.22
CA SER A 193 -13.97 -26.93 -11.07
C SER A 193 -13.21 -27.37 -12.33
N LEU A 194 -12.46 -26.48 -12.96
CA LEU A 194 -11.65 -26.79 -14.15
C LEU A 194 -10.56 -27.81 -13.81
N ILE A 195 -9.81 -27.60 -12.72
CA ILE A 195 -8.77 -28.53 -12.27
C ILE A 195 -9.32 -29.95 -12.04
N VAL A 196 -10.51 -30.06 -11.42
CA VAL A 196 -11.16 -31.35 -11.20
C VAL A 196 -11.58 -32.00 -12.53
N GLN A 197 -12.11 -31.22 -13.48
CA GLN A 197 -12.50 -31.74 -14.79
C GLN A 197 -11.31 -32.25 -15.61
N GLU A 198 -10.19 -31.51 -15.60
CA GLU A 198 -8.94 -31.90 -16.27
C GLU A 198 -8.38 -33.20 -15.68
N ALA A 199 -8.34 -33.31 -14.34
CA ALA A 199 -7.89 -34.53 -13.66
C ALA A 199 -8.77 -35.74 -14.00
N LEU A 200 -10.10 -35.57 -14.05
CA LEU A 200 -11.02 -36.64 -14.42
C LEU A 200 -10.87 -37.06 -15.90
N ALA A 201 -10.62 -36.11 -16.80
CA ALA A 201 -10.37 -36.40 -18.21
C ALA A 201 -9.08 -37.20 -18.40
N GLU A 202 -8.01 -36.82 -17.70
CA GLU A 202 -6.73 -37.53 -17.73
C GLU A 202 -6.85 -38.96 -17.19
N MET A 203 -7.56 -39.16 -16.07
CA MET A 203 -7.83 -40.49 -15.52
C MET A 203 -8.60 -41.40 -16.49
N ARG A 204 -9.55 -40.84 -17.26
CA ARG A 204 -10.30 -41.59 -18.27
C ARG A 204 -9.43 -41.97 -19.46
N ALA A 205 -8.57 -41.06 -19.94
CA ALA A 205 -7.64 -41.32 -21.01
C ALA A 205 -6.66 -42.46 -20.66
N ARG A 206 -6.10 -42.44 -19.45
CA ARG A 206 -5.18 -43.49 -18.96
C ARG A 206 -5.82 -44.87 -18.80
N ARG A 207 -7.14 -44.95 -18.62
CA ARG A 207 -7.88 -46.23 -18.53
C ARG A 207 -8.26 -46.80 -19.89
N SER A 208 -8.18 -45.99 -20.95
CA SER A 208 -8.59 -46.35 -22.31
C SER A 208 -7.39 -46.65 -23.23
N ALA A 209 -6.17 -46.48 -22.72
CA ALA A 209 -4.90 -46.80 -23.36
C ALA A 209 -4.30 -48.06 -22.72
#